data_AF-A0A496YPQ5-F1
#
_entry.id   AF-A0A496YPQ5-F1
#
_cell.length_a   1.000
_cell.length_b   1.000
_cell.length_c   1.000
_cell.angle_alpha   90.00
_cell.angle_beta   90.00
_cell.angle_gamma   90.00
#
_symmetry.space_group_name_H-M   'P 1'
#
loop_
_entity.id
_entity.type
_entity.pdbx_description
1 polymer ?
#
loop_
_entity_poly.entity_id
_entity_poly.type
_entity_poly.pdbx_seq_one_letter_code
_entity_poly.pdbx_strand_id
1 'polypeptide(L)' 'MGEEIYYDDREEKTTDTHKPARPLKYFKDKDGYGWLCDKNIDPNKDFRKQGCWRCDEMAFPMGGR' A
#
# COMPACT_ATOMS: atom_id res chain seq x y z
N MET A 1 39.36 -16.64 2.19
CA MET A 1 38.74 -15.32 2.45
C MET A 1 38.39 -14.77 1.08
N GLY A 2 37.15 -14.95 0.65
CA GLY A 2 36.65 -14.46 -0.62
C GLY A 2 35.22 -14.04 -0.36
N GLU A 3 35.04 -12.77 -0.02
CA GLU A 3 33.74 -12.15 0.14
C GLU A 3 33.19 -11.83 -1.25
N GLU A 4 32.23 -12.61 -1.71
CA GLU A 4 31.48 -12.31 -2.93
C GLU A 4 30.56 -11.12 -2.63
N ILE A 5 31.01 -9.93 -3.00
CA ILE A 5 30.23 -8.70 -2.94
C ILE A 5 29.16 -8.74 -4.04
N TYR A 6 27.94 -9.10 -3.67
CA TYR A 6 26.75 -9.04 -4.52
C TYR A 6 26.35 -7.57 -4.70
N TYR A 7 26.63 -7.00 -5.87
CA TYR A 7 26.20 -5.66 -6.22
C TYR A 7 24.69 -5.68 -6.55
N ASP A 8 23.93 -4.80 -5.89
CA ASP A 8 22.48 -4.69 -6.08
C ASP A 8 22.19 -3.59 -7.13
N ASP A 9 22.00 -3.99 -8.39
CA ASP A 9 21.77 -3.07 -9.53
C ASP A 9 20.35 -2.46 -9.59
N ARG A 10 19.61 -2.40 -8.48
CA ARG A 10 18.23 -1.90 -8.50
C ARG A 10 18.21 -0.36 -8.52
N GLU A 11 17.67 0.20 -9.58
CA GLU A 11 17.46 1.64 -9.73
C GLU A 11 16.33 2.15 -8.81
N GLU A 12 16.61 3.15 -7.97
CA GLU A 12 15.58 3.83 -7.17
C GLU A 12 14.70 4.69 -8.09
N LYS A 13 13.48 4.23 -8.37
CA LYS A 13 12.49 5.01 -9.13
C LYS A 13 11.69 5.90 -8.18
N THR A 14 11.83 7.21 -8.32
CA THR A 14 11.01 8.20 -7.62
C THR A 14 9.66 8.40 -8.31
N THR A 15 8.57 8.46 -7.56
CA THR A 15 7.22 8.77 -8.07
C THR A 15 6.88 10.27 -8.00
N ASP A 16 7.88 11.14 -7.80
CA ASP A 16 7.70 12.57 -7.51
C ASP A 16 6.89 13.34 -8.56
N THR A 17 6.94 12.92 -9.83
CA THR A 17 6.20 13.57 -10.93
C THR A 17 4.68 13.35 -10.85
N HIS A 18 4.24 12.31 -10.15
CA HIS A 18 2.83 12.03 -9.92
C HIS A 18 2.54 12.15 -8.42
N LYS A 19 2.13 13.33 -7.97
CA LYS A 19 1.45 13.44 -6.68
C LYS A 19 0.30 12.44 -6.70
N PRO A 20 0.28 11.40 -5.83
CA PRO A 20 -0.82 10.47 -5.81
C PRO A 20 -2.09 11.28 -5.56
N ALA A 21 -3.02 11.26 -6.51
CA ALA A 21 -4.23 12.08 -6.47
C ALA A 21 -5.02 11.88 -5.17
N ARG A 22 -4.81 10.73 -4.51
CA ARG A 22 -5.40 10.33 -3.25
C ARG A 22 -4.36 9.60 -2.39
N PRO A 23 -3.74 10.26 -1.39
CA PRO A 23 -2.84 9.58 -0.46
C PRO A 23 -3.65 8.61 0.42
N LEU A 24 -3.60 7.34 0.05
CA LEU A 24 -4.19 6.23 0.78
C LEU A 24 -3.28 5.86 1.96
N LYS A 25 -3.89 5.52 3.09
CA LYS A 25 -3.28 5.02 4.31
C LYS A 25 -3.80 3.62 4.59
N TYR A 26 -2.90 2.77 5.08
CA TYR A 26 -3.24 1.44 5.51
C TYR A 26 -3.70 1.43 6.98
N PHE A 27 -4.81 0.74 7.25
CA PHE A 27 -5.35 0.49 8.57
C PHE A 27 -5.62 -1.00 8.75
N LYS A 28 -5.39 -1.51 9.97
CA LYS A 28 -5.75 -2.88 10.33
C LYS A 28 -6.89 -2.85 11.33
N ASP A 29 -7.98 -3.51 11.00
CA ASP A 29 -9.13 -3.62 11.90
C ASP A 29 -8.87 -4.66 13.02
N LYS A 30 -9.72 -4.68 14.05
CA LYS A 30 -9.66 -5.60 15.18
C LYS A 30 -9.84 -7.06 14.76
N ASP A 31 -10.62 -7.29 13.70
CA ASP A 31 -10.80 -8.62 13.10
C ASP A 31 -9.58 -9.06 12.26
N GLY A 32 -8.53 -8.22 12.16
CA GLY A 32 -7.29 -8.55 11.48
C GLY A 32 -7.28 -8.22 9.99
N TYR A 33 -8.37 -7.69 9.44
CA TYR A 33 -8.46 -7.31 8.03
C TYR A 33 -7.72 -6.00 7.73
N GLY A 34 -6.99 -5.98 6.62
CA GLY A 34 -6.32 -4.80 6.09
C GLY A 34 -7.26 -3.93 5.26
N TRP A 35 -7.20 -2.63 5.49
CA TRP A 35 -7.99 -1.60 4.83
C TRP A 35 -7.09 -0.51 4.27
N LEU A 36 -7.35 -0.08 3.04
CA LEU A 36 -6.75 1.08 2.40
C LEU A 36 -7.80 2.19 2.35
N CYS A 37 -7.54 3.25 3.08
CA CYS A 37 -8.46 4.36 3.26
C CYS A 37 -7.79 5.69 2.90
N ASP A 38 -8.54 6.68 2.44
CA ASP A 38 -8.01 8.02 2.29
C ASP A 38 -7.59 8.65 3.62
N LYS A 39 -6.76 9.70 3.55
CA LYS A 39 -6.24 10.43 4.73
C LYS A 39 -7.32 10.98 5.68
N ASN A 40 -8.56 11.20 5.20
CA ASN A 40 -9.65 11.87 5.93
C ASN A 40 -10.70 10.91 6.52
N ILE A 41 -10.32 9.67 6.85
CA ILE A 41 -11.23 8.68 7.44
C ILE A 41 -11.17 8.65 8.97
N ASP A 42 -12.29 8.24 9.58
CA ASP A 42 -12.43 8.04 11.01
C ASP A 42 -12.20 6.55 11.35
N PRO A 43 -11.13 6.19 12.08
CA PRO A 43 -10.81 4.81 12.43
C PRO A 43 -11.77 4.18 13.46
N ASN A 44 -12.67 4.97 14.06
CA ASN A 44 -13.68 4.45 14.97
C ASN A 44 -15.01 4.14 14.27
N LYS A 45 -15.10 4.38 12.96
CA LYS A 45 -16.30 4.12 12.15
C LYS A 45 -16.03 3.05 11.10
N ASP A 46 -17.09 2.44 10.58
CA ASP A 46 -17.01 1.43 9.52
C ASP A 46 -16.19 1.92 8.33
N PHE A 47 -15.01 1.31 8.10
CA PHE A 47 -14.13 1.61 6.96
C PHE A 47 -14.85 1.42 5.62
N ARG A 48 -15.68 0.37 5.51
CA ARG A 48 -16.44 0.07 4.27
C ARG A 48 -17.44 1.16 3.90
N LYS A 49 -18.08 1.81 4.88
CA LYS A 49 -19.03 2.91 4.63
C LYS A 49 -18.34 4.21 4.24
N GLN A 50 -17.06 4.34 4.58
CA GLN A 50 -16.23 5.50 4.26
C GLN A 50 -15.54 5.38 2.89
N GLY A 51 -15.83 4.31 2.14
CA GLY A 51 -15.23 4.07 0.83
C GLY A 51 -13.80 3.51 0.91
N CYS A 52 -13.38 2.98 2.06
CA CYS A 52 -12.12 2.25 2.16
C CYS A 52 -12.18 0.94 1.39
N TRP A 53 -11.05 0.56 0.79
CA TRP A 53 -10.90 -0.72 0.13
C TRP A 53 -10.34 -1.75 1.09
N ARG A 54 -10.97 -2.92 1.12
CA ARG A 54 -10.44 -4.06 1.86
C ARG A 54 -9.37 -4.74 1.03
N CYS A 55 -8.17 -4.90 1.58
CA CYS A 55 -7.04 -5.49 0.88
C CYS A 55 -7.32 -6.93 0.41
N ASP A 56 -8.17 -7.65 1.14
CA ASP A 56 -8.57 -9.03 0.83
C ASP A 56 -9.46 -9.12 -0.43
N GLU A 57 -10.26 -8.08 -0.69
CA GLU A 57 -11.16 -8.01 -1.85
C GLU A 57 -10.43 -7.44 -3.09
N MET A 58 -9.26 -6.84 -2.90
CA MET A 58 -8.51 -6.18 -3.95
C MET A 58 -7.24 -6.98 -4.26
N ALA A 59 -7.40 -8.00 -5.11
CA ALA A 59 -6.27 -8.49 -5.89
C ALA A 59 -5.81 -7.34 -6.79
N PHE A 60 -4.89 -6.51 -6.31
CA PHE A 60 -4.11 -5.65 -7.20
C PHE A 60 -3.58 -6.59 -8.28
N PRO A 61 -3.88 -6.37 -9.59
CA PRO A 61 -3.34 -7.21 -10.63
C PRO A 61 -1.83 -7.21 -10.42
N MET A 62 -1.33 -8.36 -9.96
CA MET A 62 0.07 -8.56 -9.63
C MET A 62 0.82 -8.12 -10.87
N GLY A 63 1.53 -6.99 -10.77
CA GLY A 63 2.11 -6.28 -11.90
C GLY A 63 2.72 -7.30 -12.85
N GLY A 64 2.14 -7.38 -14.05
CA GLY A 64 2.50 -8.39 -15.03
C GLY A 64 4.01 -8.41 -15.22
N ARG A 65 4.55 -9.64 -15.20
CA ARG A 65 5.93 -10.06 -15.46
C ARG A 65 6.76 -9.12 -16.33
#